data_AF-A0AAV2CSV2-F1
#
_entry.id   AF-A0AAV2CSV2-F1
#
_cell.length_a   1.000
_cell.length_b   1.000
_cell.length_c   1.000
_cell.angle_alpha   90.00
_cell.angle_beta   90.00
_cell.angle_gamma   90.00
#
_symmetry.space_group_name_H-M   'P 1'
#
loop_
_entity.id
_entity.type
_entity.pdbx_description
1 polymer ?
#
loop_
_entity_poly.entity_id
_entity_poly.type
_entity_poly.pdbx_seq_one_letter_code
_entity_poly.pdbx_strand_id
1 'polypeptide(L)' 'MNATLTAEVLPSEIRQTVFAMGSKQDPRSDGFTGKFFKAFRGIVGASVIEADKSFFATGDLREMQHW' A
#
# COMPACT_ATOMS: atom_id res chain seq x y z
N MET A 1 -0.81 16.36 -5.84
CA MET A 1 -1.37 15.65 -7.01
C MET A 1 -0.23 15.18 -7.90
N ASN A 2 -0.14 13.88 -8.16
CA ASN A 2 0.96 13.32 -8.95
C ASN A 2 0.74 13.63 -10.44
N ALA A 3 1.40 14.68 -10.95
CA ALA A 3 1.15 15.26 -12.27
C ALA A 3 1.49 14.34 -13.46
N THR A 4 2.11 13.19 -13.20
CA THR A 4 2.50 12.19 -14.21
C THR A 4 1.50 11.03 -14.33
N LEU A 5 0.46 10.98 -13.51
CA LEU A 5 -0.59 9.96 -13.63
C LEU A 5 -1.34 10.13 -14.95
N THR A 6 -1.37 9.07 -15.76
CA THR A 6 -2.09 9.03 -17.03
C THR A 6 -3.52 8.50 -16.89
N ALA A 7 -3.88 7.95 -15.72
CA ALA A 7 -5.19 7.39 -15.41
C ALA A 7 -5.44 7.36 -13.88
N GLU A 8 -6.69 7.08 -13.47
CA GLU A 8 -7.04 6.83 -12.07
C GLU A 8 -6.41 5.52 -11.57
N VAL A 9 -5.89 5.53 -10.34
CA VAL A 9 -5.36 4.33 -9.68
C VAL A 9 -6.50 3.45 -9.15
N LEU A 10 -6.59 2.21 -9.64
CA LEU A 10 -7.66 1.29 -9.28
C LEU A 10 -7.33 0.47 -8.02
N PRO A 11 -8.34 0.15 -7.18
CA PRO A 11 -8.16 -0.75 -6.04
C PRO A 11 -7.64 -2.14 -6.41
N SER A 12 -7.89 -2.61 -7.64
CA SER A 12 -7.39 -3.89 -8.14
C SER A 12 -5.88 -3.85 -8.42
N GLU A 13 -5.38 -2.75 -8.98
CA GLU A 13 -3.96 -2.54 -9.27
C GLU A 13 -3.14 -2.47 -7.99
N ILE A 14 -3.63 -1.74 -6.99
CA ILE A 14 -3.01 -1.66 -5.66
C ILE A 14 -2.96 -3.04 -5.02
N ARG A 15 -4.08 -3.77 -5.01
CA ARG A 15 -4.13 -5.13 -4.42
C ARG A 15 -3.19 -6.10 -5.11
N GLN A 16 -3.17 -6.11 -6.45
CA GLN A 16 -2.26 -6.98 -7.18
C GLN A 16 -0.80 -6.64 -6.87
N THR A 17 -0.46 -5.37 -6.79
CA THR A 17 0.92 -4.92 -6.57
C THR A 17 1.40 -5.16 -5.14
N VAL A 18 0.65 -4.68 -4.13
CA VAL A 18 1.00 -4.82 -2.71
C VAL A 18 1.10 -6.29 -2.31
N PHE A 19 0.16 -7.12 -2.77
CA PHE A 19 0.15 -8.55 -2.41
C PHE A 19 0.94 -9.43 -3.40
N ALA A 20 1.48 -8.89 -4.49
CA ALA A 20 2.46 -9.60 -5.31
C ALA A 20 3.86 -9.61 -4.68
N MET A 21 4.15 -8.72 -3.71
CA MET A 21 5.47 -8.62 -3.07
C MET A 21 5.98 -9.98 -2.56
N GLY A 22 7.25 -10.27 -2.80
CA GLY A 22 7.88 -11.53 -2.39
C GLY A 22 7.80 -11.74 -0.88
N SER A 23 7.44 -12.94 -0.44
CA SER A 23 7.29 -13.26 0.99
C SER A 23 8.61 -13.31 1.75
N LYS A 24 9.75 -13.35 1.05
CA LYS A 24 11.11 -13.38 1.59
C LYS A 24 11.85 -12.04 1.47
N GLN A 25 11.13 -10.96 1.17
CA GLN A 25 11.75 -9.65 1.14
C GLN A 25 12.13 -9.24 2.57
N ASP A 26 13.35 -8.74 2.76
CA ASP A 26 13.80 -8.22 4.04
C ASP A 26 12.81 -7.15 4.54
N PRO A 27 12.57 -7.08 5.86
CA PRO A 27 11.69 -6.07 6.43
C PRO A 27 12.11 -4.67 5.94
N ARG A 28 11.14 -3.84 5.54
CA ARG A 28 11.45 -2.43 5.26
C ARG A 28 11.73 -1.70 6.58
N SER A 29 11.98 -0.40 6.50
CA SER A 29 12.16 0.48 7.67
C SER A 29 11.01 0.40 8.70
N ASP A 30 9.85 -0.11 8.30
CA ASP A 30 8.67 -0.34 9.14
C ASP A 30 8.69 -1.68 9.90
N GLY A 31 9.67 -2.56 9.63
CA GLY A 31 9.77 -3.88 10.24
C GLY A 31 8.78 -4.92 9.68
N PHE A 32 7.94 -4.57 8.71
CA PHE A 32 6.97 -5.48 8.10
C PHE A 32 7.52 -6.13 6.83
N THR A 33 7.19 -7.40 6.64
CA THR A 33 7.57 -8.17 5.44
C THR A 33 6.37 -8.33 4.51
N GLY A 34 6.63 -8.68 3.24
CA GLY A 34 5.55 -9.06 2.31
C GLY A 34 4.67 -10.21 2.85
N LYS A 35 5.21 -11.05 3.75
CA LYS A 35 4.45 -12.11 4.44
C LYS A 35 3.39 -11.53 5.39
N PHE A 36 3.69 -10.45 6.10
CA PHE A 36 2.73 -9.76 6.98
C PHE A 36 1.52 -9.25 6.17
N PHE A 37 1.77 -8.45 5.13
CA PHE A 37 0.70 -7.89 4.31
C PHE A 37 -0.16 -8.99 3.65
N LYS A 38 0.45 -10.09 3.20
CA LYS A 38 -0.27 -11.26 2.69
C LYS A 38 -1.15 -11.93 3.75
N ALA A 39 -0.61 -12.15 4.95
CA ALA A 39 -1.32 -12.85 6.04
C ALA A 39 -2.49 -12.01 6.58
N PHE A 40 -2.30 -10.71 6.74
CA PHE A 40 -3.28 -9.81 7.34
C PHE A 40 -4.08 -9.01 6.31
N ARG A 41 -4.11 -9.46 5.04
CA ARG A 41 -4.79 -8.77 3.93
C ARG A 41 -6.23 -8.35 4.21
N GLY A 42 -6.97 -9.15 4.99
CA GLY A 42 -8.37 -8.87 5.32
C GLY A 42 -8.55 -7.75 6.35
N ILE A 43 -7.48 -7.42 7.08
CA ILE A 43 -7.46 -6.40 8.13
C ILE A 43 -6.82 -5.12 7.57
N VAL A 44 -5.65 -5.22 6.97
CA VAL A 44 -4.89 -4.03 6.51
C VAL A 44 -5.21 -3.61 5.08
N GLY A 45 -5.84 -4.46 4.28
CA GLY A 45 -5.97 -4.26 2.84
C GLY A 45 -6.77 -3.02 2.45
N ALA A 46 -7.85 -2.71 3.17
CA ALA A 46 -8.64 -1.51 2.90
C ALA A 46 -7.84 -0.22 3.21
N SER A 47 -7.18 -0.18 4.37
CA SER A 47 -6.36 0.94 4.79
C SER A 47 -5.18 1.19 3.85
N VAL A 48 -4.55 0.12 3.34
CA VAL A 48 -3.47 0.24 2.34
C VAL A 48 -3.99 0.81 1.02
N ILE A 49 -5.16 0.35 0.54
CA ILE A 49 -5.77 0.88 -0.69
C ILE A 49 -6.09 2.37 -0.54
N GLU A 50 -6.67 2.77 0.59
CA GLU A 50 -6.99 4.18 0.84
C GLU A 50 -5.74 5.05 0.96
N ALA A 51 -4.70 4.56 1.65
CA ALA A 51 -3.44 5.27 1.79
C ALA A 51 -2.76 5.48 0.43
N ASP A 52 -2.68 4.44 -0.41
CA ASP A 52 -2.10 4.54 -1.75
C ASP A 52 -2.93 5.49 -2.62
N LYS A 53 -4.26 5.38 -2.63
CA LYS A 53 -5.13 6.30 -3.37
C LYS A 53 -4.95 7.74 -2.94
N SER A 54 -4.92 8.00 -1.63
CA SER A 54 -4.66 9.33 -1.08
C SER A 54 -3.29 9.83 -1.50
N PHE A 55 -2.24 9.00 -1.42
CA PHE A 55 -0.89 9.38 -1.82
C PHE A 55 -0.81 9.81 -3.28
N PHE A 56 -1.42 9.06 -4.20
CA PHE A 56 -1.46 9.44 -5.61
C PHE A 56 -2.24 10.74 -5.87
N ALA A 57 -3.31 10.99 -5.10
CA ALA A 57 -4.14 12.18 -5.21
C ALA A 57 -3.47 13.44 -4.59
N THR A 58 -2.93 13.34 -3.38
CA THR A 58 -2.39 14.49 -2.63
C THR A 58 -0.89 14.65 -2.81
N GLY A 59 -0.15 13.56 -2.94
CA GLY A 59 1.32 13.51 -2.87
C GLY A 59 1.83 13.20 -1.46
N ASP A 60 0.94 13.08 -0.48
CA ASP A 60 1.29 12.85 0.92
C ASP A 60 0.89 11.44 1.33
N LEU A 61 1.88 10.67 1.80
CA LEU A 61 1.62 9.39 2.44
C LEU A 61 1.26 9.71 3.88
N ARG A 62 -0.03 9.58 4.23
CA ARG A 62 -0.46 9.73 5.61
C ARG A 62 0.23 8.64 6.42
N GLU A 63 1.10 9.03 7.36
CA GLU A 63 1.57 8.11 8.39
C GLU A 63 0.35 7.47 9.03
N MET A 64 0.35 6.14 9.12
CA MET A 64 -0.63 5.43 9.93
C MET A 64 -0.38 5.83 11.39
N GLN A 65 -1.07 6.88 11.85
CA GLN A 65 -0.96 7.36 13.21
C GLN A 65 -1.36 6.26 14.19
N HIS A 66 -0.40 5.92 15.04
CA HIS A 66 -0.49 5.31 16.37
C HIS A 66 -1.47 4.13 16.53
N TRP A 67 -0.87 2.93 16.60
CA TRP A 67 -1.43 1.79 17.35
C TRP A 67 -0.88 1.85 18.77
#